data_AF-A0A843G653-F1
#
_entry.id   AF-A0A843G653-F1
#
_cell.length_a   1.000
_cell.length_b   1.000
_cell.length_c   1.000
_cell.angle_alpha   90.00
_cell.angle_beta   90.00
_cell.angle_gamma   90.00
#
_symmetry.space_group_name_H-M   'P 1'
#
loop_
_entity.id
_entity.type
_entity.pdbx_description
1 polymer ?
#
loop_
_entity_poly.entity_id
_entity_poly.type
_entity_poly.pdbx_seq_one_letter_code
_entity_poly.pdbx_strand_id
1 'polypeptide(L)'
;MLISTSRKPSQKTRTFCKNFSHAFGFEYINRGKSSLRDLLIKAKQLGHDSLVLVYQIKGNPSKLTFYDLEANEKLALLVSVNTTNERLHIIPKDLKIRSTVRELDVLAEVLGIEVTTEPQDSNYIRISYADYDDDKNFAILYFVNKKGEQIDFQINVKKIVEN
;
A
#
# COMPACT_ATOMS: atom_id res chain seq x y z
N MET A 1 -2.34 4.50 10.24
CA MET A 1 -1.01 4.35 9.61
C MET A 1 -0.56 5.66 8.96
N LEU A 2 0.72 6.01 9.15
CA LEU A 2 1.39 7.13 8.48
C LEU A 2 2.15 6.64 7.24
N ILE A 3 2.11 7.38 6.13
CA ILE A 3 2.90 7.13 4.92
C ILE A 3 4.03 8.14 4.83
N SER A 4 5.24 7.66 4.51
CA SER A 4 6.31 8.52 4.00
C SER A 4 7.14 7.79 2.94
N THR A 5 8.20 8.43 2.46
CA THR A 5 9.05 7.90 1.39
C THR A 5 10.50 7.74 1.83
N SER A 6 11.34 7.11 1.00
CA SER A 6 12.78 7.37 1.01
C SER A 6 13.08 8.86 0.76
N ARG A 7 14.27 9.33 1.16
CA ARG A 7 14.67 10.73 0.97
C ARG A 7 14.69 11.09 -0.53
N LYS A 8 14.37 12.35 -0.83
CA LYS A 8 14.33 12.92 -2.20
C LYS A 8 13.44 12.09 -3.16
N PRO A 9 12.16 11.86 -2.85
CA PRO A 9 11.27 11.08 -3.71
C PRO A 9 11.04 11.78 -5.05
N SER A 10 10.96 11.00 -6.12
CA SER A 10 10.57 11.44 -7.46
C SER A 10 9.11 11.89 -7.50
N GLN A 11 8.71 12.52 -8.60
CA GLN A 11 7.31 12.88 -8.82
C GLN A 11 6.40 11.63 -8.88
N LYS A 12 6.83 10.55 -9.55
CA LYS A 12 6.06 9.30 -9.64
C LYS A 12 5.83 8.68 -8.26
N THR A 13 6.85 8.70 -7.40
CA THR A 13 6.72 8.20 -6.03
C THR A 13 5.77 9.04 -5.18
N ARG A 14 5.78 10.36 -5.36
CA ARG A 14 4.81 11.25 -4.70
C ARG A 14 3.39 10.99 -5.19
N THR A 15 3.19 10.81 -6.50
CA THR A 15 1.87 10.46 -7.07
C THR A 15 1.35 9.14 -6.50
N PHE A 16 2.21 8.12 -6.45
CA PHE A 16 1.85 6.85 -5.82
C PHE A 16 1.43 7.04 -4.35
N CYS A 17 2.21 7.78 -3.54
CA CYS A 17 1.86 8.00 -2.14
C CYS A 17 0.53 8.74 -1.97
N LYS A 18 0.17 9.63 -2.90
CA LYS A 18 -1.15 10.29 -2.91
C LYS A 18 -2.27 9.32 -3.26
N ASN A 19 -2.11 8.50 -4.31
CA ASN A 19 -3.11 7.46 -4.62
C ASN A 19 -3.26 6.48 -3.45
N PHE A 20 -2.14 6.05 -2.86
CA PHE A 20 -2.11 5.15 -1.72
C PHE A 20 -2.81 5.77 -0.50
N SER A 21 -2.48 7.01 -0.15
CA SER A 21 -3.16 7.77 0.91
C SER A 21 -4.67 7.86 0.67
N HIS A 22 -5.10 8.16 -0.56
CA HIS A 22 -6.51 8.28 -0.90
C HIS A 22 -7.25 6.94 -0.88
N ALA A 23 -6.62 5.85 -1.34
CA ALA A 23 -7.22 4.52 -1.36
C ALA A 23 -7.43 3.98 0.07
N PHE A 24 -6.40 4.12 0.92
CA PHE A 24 -6.38 3.52 2.25
C PHE A 24 -6.84 4.47 3.37
N GLY A 25 -7.02 5.77 3.08
CA GLY A 25 -7.35 6.77 4.11
C GLY A 25 -6.19 7.07 5.06
N PHE A 26 -4.97 6.67 4.70
CA PHE A 26 -3.76 6.90 5.49
C PHE A 26 -3.23 8.32 5.29
N GLU A 27 -2.57 8.88 6.31
CA GLU A 27 -1.99 10.21 6.22
C GLU A 27 -0.62 10.16 5.51
N TYR A 28 -0.41 10.97 4.48
CA TYR A 28 0.88 11.07 3.79
C TYR A 28 1.65 12.34 4.20
N ILE A 29 2.88 12.16 4.68
CA ILE A 29 3.79 13.27 5.00
C ILE A 29 5.07 13.25 4.17
N ASN A 30 5.56 14.44 3.86
CA ASN A 30 6.84 14.63 3.18
C ASN A 30 8.00 14.10 4.04
N ARG A 31 8.89 13.29 3.43
CA ARG A 31 10.07 12.74 4.10
C ARG A 31 11.05 13.80 4.59
N GLY A 32 11.33 14.83 3.78
CA GLY A 32 12.33 15.85 4.08
C GLY A 32 13.70 15.25 4.45
N LYS A 33 14.27 15.71 5.57
CA LYS A 33 15.53 15.21 6.14
C LYS A 33 15.31 14.18 7.27
N SER A 34 14.07 13.91 7.66
CA SER A 34 13.72 13.04 8.79
C SER A 34 14.38 11.66 8.66
N SER A 35 14.92 11.15 9.76
CA SER A 35 15.33 9.76 9.91
C SER A 35 14.10 8.84 10.02
N LEU A 36 14.29 7.52 10.01
CA LEU A 36 13.20 6.59 10.31
C LEU A 36 12.64 6.84 11.72
N ARG A 37 13.52 7.03 12.70
CA ARG A 37 13.16 7.34 14.09
C ARG A 37 12.29 8.60 14.20
N ASP A 38 12.66 9.66 13.48
CA ASP A 38 11.88 10.91 13.47
C ASP A 38 10.48 10.68 12.90
N LEU A 39 10.35 9.86 11.85
CA LEU A 39 9.05 9.51 11.25
C LEU A 39 8.18 8.68 12.20
N LEU A 40 8.77 7.71 12.91
CA LEU A 40 8.05 6.89 13.89
C LEU A 40 7.57 7.72 15.09
N ILE A 41 8.42 8.63 15.60
CA ILE A 41 8.02 9.60 16.62
C ILE A 41 6.87 10.46 16.10
N LYS A 42 6.96 10.92 14.84
CA LYS A 42 5.91 11.73 14.23
C LYS A 42 4.60 10.95 14.05
N ALA A 43 4.66 9.67 13.64
CA ALA A 43 3.51 8.79 13.55
C ALA A 43 2.79 8.71 14.90
N LYS A 44 3.53 8.42 15.97
CA LYS A 44 3.00 8.37 17.34
C LYS A 44 2.37 9.71 17.76
N GLN A 45 3.04 10.83 17.50
CA GLN A 45 2.53 12.18 17.84
C GLN A 45 1.23 12.53 17.12
N LEU A 46 1.04 12.04 15.89
CA LEU A 46 -0.16 12.26 15.09
C LEU A 46 -1.27 11.23 15.40
N GLY A 47 -1.04 10.31 16.35
CA GLY A 47 -2.02 9.28 16.71
C GLY A 47 -2.06 8.07 15.79
N HIS A 48 -1.03 7.88 14.95
CA HIS A 48 -0.87 6.67 14.14
C HIS A 48 -0.12 5.59 14.94
N ASP A 49 -0.48 4.34 14.67
CA ASP A 49 0.05 3.11 15.28
C ASP A 49 1.17 2.43 14.48
N SER A 50 1.43 2.93 13.27
CA SER A 50 2.30 2.27 12.29
C SER A 50 2.78 3.25 11.23
N LEU A 51 3.86 2.88 10.55
CA LEU A 51 4.47 3.63 9.46
C LEU A 51 4.69 2.72 8.25
N VAL A 52 4.30 3.18 7.06
CA VAL A 52 4.75 2.60 5.80
C VAL A 52 5.73 3.53 5.09
N LEU A 53 6.87 2.96 4.72
CA LEU A 53 7.93 3.65 4.00
C LEU A 53 8.00 3.17 2.55
N VAL A 54 7.81 4.10 1.62
CA VAL A 54 7.85 3.85 0.18
C VAL A 54 9.23 4.18 -0.37
N TYR A 55 9.94 3.18 -0.89
CA TYR A 55 11.21 3.34 -1.57
C TYR A 55 11.03 3.39 -3.09
N GLN A 56 12.08 3.87 -3.77
CA GLN A 56 12.11 3.98 -5.22
C GLN A 56 13.41 3.45 -5.82
N ILE A 57 13.33 2.94 -7.04
CA ILE A 57 14.47 2.60 -7.90
C ILE A 57 14.30 3.35 -9.22
N LYS A 58 15.33 4.08 -9.64
CA LYS A 58 15.31 4.91 -10.88
C LYS A 58 14.07 5.81 -10.96
N GLY A 59 13.65 6.34 -9.81
CA GLY A 59 12.48 7.21 -9.68
C GLY A 59 11.11 6.53 -9.73
N ASN A 60 11.01 5.20 -9.77
CA ASN A 60 9.74 4.49 -9.68
C ASN A 60 9.57 3.84 -8.31
N PRO A 61 8.38 3.86 -7.68
CA PRO A 61 8.09 3.09 -6.47
C PRO A 61 8.47 1.63 -6.65
N SER A 62 9.18 1.07 -5.68
CA SER A 62 9.80 -0.25 -5.84
C SER A 62 9.79 -1.13 -4.60
N LYS A 63 9.69 -0.55 -3.40
CA LYS A 63 9.55 -1.31 -2.15
C LYS A 63 8.60 -0.58 -1.21
N LEU A 64 7.69 -1.33 -0.59
CA LEU A 64 6.91 -0.88 0.55
C LEU A 64 7.45 -1.61 1.78
N THR A 65 7.74 -0.88 2.85
CA THR A 65 8.11 -1.49 4.13
C THR A 65 7.20 -0.95 5.22
N PHE A 66 6.55 -1.86 5.94
CA PHE A 66 5.63 -1.56 7.02
C PHE A 66 6.33 -1.79 8.36
N TYR A 67 6.26 -0.78 9.24
CA TYR A 67 6.88 -0.77 10.56
C TYR A 67 5.82 -0.56 11.64
N ASP A 68 6.00 -1.22 12.78
CA ASP A 68 5.38 -0.76 14.04
C ASP A 68 6.14 0.44 14.62
N LEU A 69 5.65 0.99 15.73
CA LEU A 69 6.27 2.14 16.40
C LEU A 69 7.59 1.80 17.09
N GLU A 70 7.87 0.52 17.35
CA GLU A 70 9.15 0.02 17.86
C GLU A 70 10.21 -0.17 16.76
N ALA A 71 9.89 0.19 15.52
CA ALA A 71 10.75 0.06 14.34
C ALA A 71 10.97 -1.40 13.85
N ASN A 72 10.13 -2.35 14.27
CA ASN A 72 10.16 -3.70 13.72
C ASN A 72 9.52 -3.71 12.33
N GLU A 73 10.21 -4.30 11.35
CA GLU A 73 9.70 -4.51 9.99
C GLU A 73 8.66 -5.64 10.02
N LYS A 74 7.37 -5.30 9.90
CA LYS A 74 6.25 -6.27 9.90
C LYS A 74 6.05 -6.94 8.55
N LEU A 75 6.29 -6.19 7.48
CA LEU A 75 6.17 -6.67 6.11
C LEU A 75 7.01 -5.80 5.19
N ALA A 76 7.65 -6.43 4.22
CA ALA A 76 8.20 -5.74 3.08
C ALA A 76 7.84 -6.40 1.76
N LEU A 77 7.47 -5.57 0.80
CA LEU A 77 7.08 -5.99 -0.53
C LEU A 77 7.94 -5.27 -1.56
N LEU A 78 8.54 -6.03 -2.47
CA LEU A 78 9.04 -5.46 -3.72
C LEU A 78 7.87 -5.31 -4.67
N VAL A 79 7.70 -4.13 -5.25
CA VAL A 79 6.53 -3.79 -6.05
C VAL A 79 6.86 -3.12 -7.38
N SER A 80 5.93 -3.19 -8.32
CA SER A 80 5.71 -2.13 -9.30
C SER A 80 4.30 -1.57 -9.12
N VAL A 81 4.04 -0.38 -9.63
CA VAL A 81 2.76 0.30 -9.37
C VAL A 81 2.23 0.91 -10.66
N ASN A 82 0.92 0.87 -10.83
CA ASN A 82 0.20 1.72 -11.76
C ASN A 82 -0.46 2.84 -10.96
N THR A 83 -0.21 4.09 -11.34
CA THR A 83 -0.80 5.28 -10.70
C THR A 83 -1.82 5.91 -11.63
N THR A 84 -2.82 6.56 -11.06
CA THR A 84 -3.82 7.30 -11.83
C THR A 84 -3.96 8.73 -11.33
N ASN A 85 -4.29 9.65 -12.24
CA ASN A 85 -4.68 11.01 -11.90
C ASN A 85 -6.19 11.14 -11.68
N GLU A 86 -6.95 10.07 -11.95
CA GLU A 86 -8.39 10.05 -11.76
C GLU A 86 -8.76 9.89 -10.29
N ARG A 87 -10.00 10.28 -9.96
CA ARG A 87 -10.54 10.07 -8.62
C ARG A 87 -10.79 8.58 -8.42
N LEU A 88 -10.28 8.03 -7.33
CA LEU A 88 -10.41 6.59 -7.06
C LEU A 88 -11.84 6.15 -6.75
N HIS A 89 -12.72 7.07 -6.31
CA HIS A 89 -14.09 6.75 -5.86
C HIS A 89 -14.16 5.68 -4.75
N ILE A 90 -13.09 5.52 -3.99
CA ILE A 90 -13.01 4.65 -2.80
C ILE A 90 -13.42 5.43 -1.56
N ILE A 91 -14.17 4.77 -0.68
CA ILE A 91 -14.42 5.24 0.69
C ILE A 91 -13.57 4.35 1.62
N PRO A 92 -12.44 4.85 2.15
CA PRO A 92 -11.47 4.01 2.86
C PRO A 92 -12.02 3.24 4.07
N LYS A 93 -12.93 3.85 4.82
CA LYS A 93 -13.59 3.20 5.98
C LYS A 93 -14.42 1.96 5.62
N ASP A 94 -14.81 1.85 4.35
CA ASP A 94 -15.61 0.75 3.83
C ASP A 94 -14.75 -0.20 2.98
N LEU A 95 -13.42 -0.01 2.98
CA LEU A 95 -12.49 -0.81 2.19
C LEU A 95 -12.29 -2.18 2.86
N LYS A 96 -12.49 -3.25 2.10
CA LYS A 96 -12.24 -4.64 2.54
C LYS A 96 -11.16 -5.30 1.69
N ILE A 97 -10.63 -6.44 2.14
CA ILE A 97 -9.71 -7.27 1.36
C ILE A 97 -10.42 -8.56 0.94
N ARG A 98 -10.34 -8.90 -0.34
CA ARG A 98 -10.67 -10.21 -0.86
C ARG A 98 -9.41 -10.80 -1.49
N SER A 99 -8.82 -11.79 -0.84
CA SER A 99 -7.57 -12.40 -1.28
C SER A 99 -7.78 -13.83 -1.77
N THR A 100 -7.13 -14.18 -2.88
CA THR A 100 -6.91 -15.58 -3.30
C THR A 100 -5.44 -15.99 -3.14
N VAL A 101 -4.59 -15.11 -2.58
CA VAL A 101 -3.14 -15.28 -2.45
C VAL A 101 -2.80 -15.37 -0.96
N ARG A 102 -2.63 -16.60 -0.46
CA ARG A 102 -2.48 -16.87 0.98
C ARG A 102 -1.22 -16.23 1.57
N GLU A 103 -0.16 -16.14 0.78
CA GLU A 103 1.11 -15.52 1.16
C GLU A 103 0.96 -14.02 1.48
N LEU A 104 -0.12 -13.40 0.99
CA LEU A 104 -0.43 -11.99 1.23
C LEU A 104 -1.54 -11.77 2.27
N ASP A 105 -2.02 -12.81 2.96
CA ASP A 105 -3.04 -12.67 4.01
C ASP A 105 -2.56 -11.76 5.16
N VAL A 106 -1.25 -11.70 5.40
CA VAL A 106 -0.61 -10.79 6.36
C VAL A 106 -0.89 -9.31 6.08
N LEU A 107 -1.25 -8.94 4.85
CA LEU A 107 -1.62 -7.56 4.52
C LEU A 107 -2.87 -7.11 5.27
N ALA A 108 -3.83 -7.99 5.52
CA ALA A 108 -5.04 -7.64 6.25
C ALA A 108 -4.73 -7.18 7.67
N GLU A 109 -3.84 -7.90 8.35
CA GLU A 109 -3.35 -7.54 9.70
C GLU A 109 -2.54 -6.24 9.66
N VAL A 110 -1.54 -6.15 8.77
CA VAL A 110 -0.64 -5.00 8.69
C VAL A 110 -1.37 -3.70 8.34
N LEU A 111 -2.40 -3.78 7.49
CA LEU A 111 -3.19 -2.63 7.08
C LEU A 111 -4.39 -2.35 8.00
N GLY A 112 -4.73 -3.28 8.89
CA GLY A 112 -5.93 -3.20 9.74
C GLY A 112 -7.23 -3.23 8.94
N ILE A 113 -7.31 -4.06 7.89
CA ILE A 113 -8.46 -4.14 6.98
C ILE A 113 -9.14 -5.50 7.11
N GLU A 114 -10.47 -5.48 7.20
CA GLU A 114 -11.30 -6.69 7.26
C GLU A 114 -11.19 -7.52 5.97
N VAL A 115 -11.04 -8.83 6.11
CA VAL A 115 -11.11 -9.79 5.00
C VAL A 115 -12.56 -10.19 4.76
N THR A 116 -12.97 -10.27 3.49
CA THR A 116 -14.30 -10.71 3.07
C THR A 116 -14.24 -11.69 1.90
N THR A 117 -15.17 -12.63 1.89
CA THR A 117 -15.40 -13.53 0.75
C THR A 117 -16.36 -12.92 -0.28
N GLU A 118 -17.23 -12.00 0.16
CA GLU A 118 -18.30 -11.40 -0.64
C GLU A 118 -18.41 -9.89 -0.38
N PRO A 119 -17.69 -9.05 -1.15
CA PRO A 119 -17.66 -7.60 -0.93
C PRO A 119 -18.91 -6.88 -1.47
N GLN A 120 -20.11 -7.44 -1.31
CA GLN A 120 -21.36 -6.83 -1.83
C GLN A 120 -21.48 -5.37 -1.36
N ASP A 121 -21.74 -4.46 -2.31
CA ASP A 121 -21.92 -3.02 -2.10
C ASP A 121 -20.78 -2.29 -1.35
N SER A 122 -19.56 -2.85 -1.34
CA SER A 122 -18.40 -2.30 -0.63
C SER A 122 -17.23 -1.96 -1.55
N ASN A 123 -16.34 -1.07 -1.10
CA ASN A 123 -15.05 -0.91 -1.76
C ASN A 123 -14.16 -2.07 -1.34
N TYR A 124 -13.38 -2.65 -2.24
CA TYR A 124 -12.49 -3.74 -1.87
C TYR A 124 -11.20 -3.77 -2.67
N ILE A 125 -10.17 -4.33 -2.03
CA ILE A 125 -8.93 -4.72 -2.67
C ILE A 125 -9.07 -6.18 -3.06
N ARG A 126 -9.00 -6.47 -4.36
CA ARG A 126 -8.88 -7.84 -4.85
C ARG A 126 -7.40 -8.19 -4.97
N ILE A 127 -6.96 -9.18 -4.20
CA ILE A 127 -5.60 -9.71 -4.28
C ILE A 127 -5.67 -11.03 -5.04
N SER A 128 -5.04 -11.10 -6.21
CA SER A 128 -4.96 -12.30 -7.04
C SER A 128 -3.52 -12.61 -7.41
N TYR A 129 -3.22 -13.89 -7.71
CA TYR A 129 -1.96 -14.23 -8.36
C TYR A 129 -1.86 -13.47 -9.69
N ALA A 130 -0.65 -13.11 -10.08
CA ALA A 130 -0.42 -12.60 -11.42
C ALA A 130 -0.66 -13.72 -12.45
N ASP A 131 -0.87 -13.34 -13.71
CA ASP A 131 -1.06 -14.30 -14.79
C ASP A 131 0.18 -15.21 -14.94
N TYR A 132 -0.03 -16.44 -15.42
CA TYR A 132 1.02 -17.46 -15.49
C TYR A 132 2.22 -17.03 -16.37
N ASP A 133 2.01 -16.13 -17.31
CA ASP A 133 3.03 -15.57 -18.20
C ASP A 133 3.73 -14.31 -17.64
N ASP A 134 3.31 -13.80 -16.48
CA ASP A 134 3.97 -12.71 -15.78
C ASP A 134 5.15 -13.24 -14.94
N ASP A 135 6.34 -13.22 -15.55
CA ASP A 135 7.59 -13.62 -14.91
C ASP A 135 8.10 -12.65 -13.84
N LYS A 136 7.47 -11.46 -13.71
CA LYS A 136 7.96 -10.37 -12.87
C LYS A 136 7.15 -10.16 -11.62
N ASN A 137 5.85 -10.43 -11.67
CA ASN A 137 4.93 -10.21 -10.57
C ASN A 137 4.40 -11.55 -10.06
N PHE A 138 4.37 -11.69 -8.74
CA PHE A 138 3.81 -12.83 -8.04
C PHE A 138 2.30 -12.66 -7.83
N ALA A 139 1.88 -11.44 -7.50
CA ALA A 139 0.50 -11.12 -7.19
C ALA A 139 0.17 -9.66 -7.52
N ILE A 140 -1.12 -9.37 -7.62
CA ILE A 140 -1.63 -8.06 -7.96
C ILE A 140 -2.73 -7.66 -6.99
N LEU A 141 -2.64 -6.43 -6.48
CA LEU A 141 -3.69 -5.76 -5.73
C LEU A 141 -4.44 -4.82 -6.69
N TYR A 142 -5.66 -5.20 -7.02
CA TYR A 142 -6.62 -4.36 -7.74
C TYR A 142 -7.53 -3.65 -6.75
N PHE A 143 -7.85 -2.39 -7.03
CA PHE A 143 -8.81 -1.63 -6.24
C PHE A 143 -10.14 -1.58 -6.98
N VAL A 144 -11.21 -1.92 -6.29
CA VAL A 144 -12.58 -1.94 -6.82
C VAL A 144 -13.44 -1.02 -5.99
N ASN A 145 -14.16 -0.12 -6.65
CA ASN A 145 -15.07 0.79 -5.96
C ASN A 145 -16.40 0.10 -5.60
N LYS A 146 -17.23 0.77 -4.81
CA LYS A 146 -18.54 0.25 -4.38
C LYS A 146 -19.53 -0.13 -5.49
N LYS A 147 -19.29 0.28 -6.75
CA LYS A 147 -20.11 -0.09 -7.91
C LYS A 147 -19.61 -1.36 -8.60
N GLY A 148 -18.52 -1.96 -8.11
CA GLY A 148 -17.86 -3.09 -8.75
C GLY A 148 -16.92 -2.70 -9.89
N GLU A 149 -16.65 -1.40 -10.09
CA GLU A 149 -15.75 -0.93 -11.13
C GLU A 149 -14.29 -1.02 -10.65
N GLN A 150 -13.45 -1.69 -11.42
CA GLN A 150 -12.01 -1.73 -11.17
C GLN A 150 -11.39 -0.37 -11.50
N ILE A 151 -10.50 0.10 -10.63
CA ILE A 151 -9.80 1.37 -10.75
C ILE A 151 -8.40 1.10 -11.32
N ASP A 152 -7.88 2.03 -12.13
CA ASP A 152 -6.55 1.93 -12.74
C ASP A 152 -5.38 1.96 -11.75
N PHE A 153 -5.61 2.42 -10.51
CA PHE A 153 -4.62 2.33 -9.45
C PHE A 153 -4.39 0.86 -9.09
N GLN A 154 -3.13 0.40 -9.16
CA GLN A 154 -2.78 -1.01 -8.98
C GLN A 154 -1.40 -1.13 -8.31
N ILE A 155 -1.24 -2.15 -7.47
CA ILE A 155 0.05 -2.51 -6.86
C ILE A 155 0.38 -3.94 -7.27
N ASN A 156 1.47 -4.11 -8.01
CA ASN A 156 1.96 -5.41 -8.43
C ASN A 156 3.05 -5.84 -7.46
N VAL A 157 2.82 -6.93 -6.74
CA VAL A 157 3.79 -7.52 -5.83
C VAL A 157 4.70 -8.46 -6.60
N LYS A 158 5.99 -8.15 -6.61
CA LYS A 158 7.03 -8.98 -7.23
C LYS A 158 7.51 -10.08 -6.31
N LYS A 159 7.69 -9.71 -5.04
CA LYS A 159 8.22 -10.60 -4.01
C LYS A 159 7.90 -10.05 -2.63
N ILE A 160 7.62 -10.95 -1.69
CA ILE A 160 7.66 -10.69 -0.26
C ILE A 160 9.10 -10.81 0.20
N VAL A 161 9.63 -9.76 0.84
CA VAL A 161 10.99 -9.77 1.37
C VAL A 161 10.96 -10.52 2.71
N GLU A 162 11.61 -11.67 2.75
CA GLU A 162 11.86 -12.41 3.98
C GLU A 162 12.93 -11.67 4.79
N ASN A 163 12.71 -11.53 6.09
CA ASN A 163 13.66 -10.96 7.05
C ASN A 163 14.58 -12.04 7.62
#